data_AF-A0A428KDE1-F1
#
_entry.id   AF-A0A428KDE1-F1
#
_cell.length_a   1.000
_cell.length_b   1.000
_cell.length_c   1.000
_cell.angle_alpha   90.00
_cell.angle_beta   90.00
_cell.angle_gamma   90.00
#
_symmetry.space_group_name_H-M   'P 1'
#
loop_
_entity.id
_entity.type
_entity.pdbx_description
1 polymer ?
#
loop_
_entity_poly.entity_id
_entity_poly.type
_entity_poly.pdbx_seq_one_letter_code
_entity_poly.pdbx_strand_id
1 'polypeptide(L)'
;MKQLATLALLALAATACSKQHDPALPATPAAAAQSANVSTTVTTEAALRTAISNAKPGDIITISGTIRLTSTLQLLKSGTSSAKINFTGGVLDCSGISSGWGVKVNGSYWNITNMTIKNAPDCGLVFQQGGYNYVYKVLTTANKDSGLQVYNGAHDNLISYCTSTENYDTANGGENADGFACKLSGGRNNKFDHCTANHNSDDGWDLYGQPYTVTITNCTATNNGFGGNGDGNGFKLGSAGQTIPHTVTGCTASTNKASGYDGNGNTGRITITGSGGTGNGKTLFYRIY
;
A
#
# COMPACT_ATOMS: atom_id res chain seq x y z
N MET A 1 -24.65 -73.05 -60.61
CA MET A 1 -23.77 -72.37 -61.60
C MET A 1 -22.50 -71.99 -60.85
N LYS A 2 -21.47 -72.85 -60.71
CA LYS A 2 -20.36 -73.15 -61.64
C LYS A 2 -19.76 -71.94 -62.37
N GLN A 3 -18.58 -71.51 -61.89
CA GLN A 3 -17.37 -71.02 -62.62
C GLN A 3 -16.44 -70.42 -61.54
N LEU A 4 -15.44 -71.12 -60.98
CA LEU A 4 -14.09 -71.49 -61.44
C LEU A 4 -13.23 -70.45 -62.19
N ALA A 5 -11.97 -70.39 -61.72
CA ALA A 5 -10.71 -69.86 -62.29
C ALA A 5 -10.45 -68.35 -62.09
N THR A 6 -9.26 -67.86 -61.70
CA THR A 6 -7.91 -68.37 -61.97
C THR A 6 -6.86 -67.85 -60.97
N LEU A 7 -5.82 -68.67 -60.79
CA LEU A 7 -4.54 -68.53 -60.09
C LEU A 7 -3.77 -67.21 -60.30
N ALA A 8 -3.06 -66.73 -59.25
CA ALA A 8 -1.74 -66.11 -59.38
C ALA A 8 -0.93 -66.25 -58.07
N LEU A 9 0.23 -66.88 -58.19
CA LEU A 9 1.27 -67.08 -57.18
C LEU A 9 1.99 -65.74 -56.91
N LEU A 10 2.26 -65.36 -55.65
CA LEU A 10 3.24 -64.31 -55.33
C LEU A 10 4.14 -64.72 -54.15
N ALA A 11 5.42 -64.40 -54.30
CA ALA A 11 6.57 -64.94 -53.59
C ALA A 11 6.69 -64.50 -52.12
N LEU A 12 7.29 -65.39 -51.31
CA LEU A 12 7.90 -65.02 -50.02
C LEU A 12 9.16 -64.19 -50.27
N ALA A 13 9.21 -62.99 -49.69
CA ALA A 13 10.46 -62.28 -49.41
C ALA A 13 10.50 -61.98 -47.91
N ALA A 14 11.48 -62.56 -47.22
CA ALA A 14 11.79 -62.26 -45.84
C ALA A 14 12.57 -60.93 -45.76
N THR A 15 12.06 -59.96 -45.02
CA THR A 15 12.81 -58.77 -44.61
C THR A 15 12.77 -58.65 -43.09
N ALA A 16 13.97 -58.67 -42.51
CA ALA A 16 14.22 -58.49 -41.08
C ALA A 16 13.75 -57.11 -40.61
N CYS A 17 12.96 -57.08 -39.53
CA CYS A 17 12.62 -55.84 -38.82
C CYS A 17 13.80 -55.41 -37.94
N SER A 18 14.36 -54.24 -38.23
CA SER A 18 15.23 -53.49 -37.35
C SER A 18 14.41 -52.88 -36.19
N LYS A 19 14.98 -52.91 -34.98
CA LYS A 19 14.44 -52.20 -33.80
C LYS A 19 14.49 -50.68 -34.08
N GLN A 20 13.33 -50.04 -34.15
CA GLN A 20 13.27 -48.58 -34.12
C GLN A 20 13.56 -48.08 -32.70
N HIS A 21 14.45 -47.09 -32.62
CA HIS A 21 14.70 -46.31 -31.41
C HIS A 21 13.46 -45.47 -31.11
N ASP A 22 12.87 -45.65 -29.92
CA ASP A 22 11.86 -44.73 -29.41
C ASP A 22 12.48 -43.35 -29.18
N PRO A 23 11.86 -42.25 -29.65
CA PRO A 23 12.31 -40.91 -29.33
C PRO A 23 12.05 -40.64 -27.84
N ALA A 24 13.11 -40.26 -27.12
CA ALA A 24 13.01 -39.87 -25.72
C ALA A 24 12.04 -38.69 -25.57
N LEU A 25 11.07 -38.82 -24.66
CA LEU A 25 10.19 -37.74 -24.25
C LEU A 25 11.03 -36.55 -23.75
N PRO A 26 10.68 -35.29 -24.10
CA PRO A 26 11.38 -34.13 -23.58
C PRO A 26 11.25 -34.09 -22.06
N ALA A 27 12.39 -33.97 -21.37
CA ALA A 27 12.42 -33.84 -19.93
C ALA A 27 11.61 -32.60 -19.51
N THR A 28 10.63 -32.82 -18.63
CA THR A 28 9.95 -31.73 -17.91
C THR A 28 11.02 -30.89 -17.21
N PRO A 29 11.06 -29.55 -17.38
CA PRO A 29 11.97 -28.72 -16.61
C PRO A 29 11.70 -28.95 -15.13
N ALA A 30 12.74 -29.36 -14.39
CA ALA A 30 12.67 -29.51 -12.95
C ALA A 30 12.13 -28.21 -12.35
N ALA A 31 11.06 -28.31 -11.56
CA ALA A 31 10.58 -27.18 -10.77
C ALA A 31 11.78 -26.63 -9.99
N ALA A 32 12.16 -25.38 -10.26
CA ALA A 32 13.23 -24.71 -9.52
C ALA A 32 12.90 -24.86 -8.04
N ALA A 33 13.82 -25.45 -7.27
CA ALA A 33 13.63 -25.62 -5.84
C ALA A 33 13.35 -24.23 -5.23
N GLN A 34 12.10 -24.00 -4.82
CA GLN A 34 11.75 -22.83 -4.03
C GLN A 34 12.59 -22.92 -2.76
N SER A 35 13.53 -21.99 -2.59
CA SER A 35 14.17 -21.80 -1.29
C SER A 35 13.06 -21.63 -0.27
N ALA A 36 13.11 -22.40 0.83
CA ALA A 36 12.13 -22.27 1.89
C ALA A 36 12.04 -20.81 2.36
N ASN A 37 10.82 -20.30 2.53
CA ASN A 37 10.60 -18.94 3.03
C ASN A 37 11.33 -18.78 4.37
N VAL A 38 12.01 -17.65 4.54
CA VAL A 38 12.77 -17.36 5.75
C VAL A 38 11.90 -16.56 6.70
N SER A 39 11.82 -16.98 7.96
CA SER A 39 11.24 -16.20 9.05
C SER A 39 12.36 -15.69 9.96
N THR A 40 12.54 -14.37 10.04
CA THR A 40 13.60 -13.73 10.81
C THR A 40 13.02 -12.70 11.79
N THR A 41 13.42 -12.80 13.06
CA THR A 41 13.16 -11.76 14.06
C THR A 41 14.38 -10.88 14.22
N VAL A 42 14.19 -9.55 14.19
CA VAL A 42 15.26 -8.55 14.30
C VAL A 42 15.02 -7.61 15.48
N THR A 43 16.10 -7.23 16.14
CA THR A 43 16.10 -6.32 17.30
C THR A 43 17.06 -5.14 17.13
N THR A 44 17.85 -5.11 16.05
CA THR A 44 18.81 -4.05 15.75
C THR A 44 18.59 -3.51 14.34
N GLU A 45 18.97 -2.25 14.12
CA GLU A 45 18.87 -1.61 12.80
C GLU A 45 19.68 -2.36 11.73
N ALA A 46 20.91 -2.80 12.07
CA ALA A 46 21.77 -3.53 11.14
C ALA A 46 21.14 -4.86 10.68
N ALA A 47 20.55 -5.61 11.60
CA ALA A 47 19.85 -6.86 11.28
C ALA A 47 18.60 -6.59 10.43
N LEU A 48 17.82 -5.56 10.77
CA LEU A 48 16.65 -5.15 9.99
C LEU A 48 17.02 -4.79 8.55
N ARG A 49 18.04 -3.95 8.36
CA ARG A 49 18.49 -3.53 7.03
C ARG A 49 18.96 -4.73 6.20
N THR A 50 19.64 -5.69 6.83
CA THR A 50 20.10 -6.92 6.20
C THR A 50 18.91 -7.83 5.80
N ALA A 51 17.90 -7.94 6.65
CA ALA A 51 16.70 -8.72 6.34
C ALA A 51 15.91 -8.10 5.18
N ILE A 52 15.70 -6.78 5.21
CA ILE A 52 14.95 -6.06 4.17
C ILE A 52 15.66 -6.10 2.81
N SER A 53 17.00 -5.93 2.78
CA SER A 53 17.76 -5.93 1.52
C SER A 53 17.81 -7.30 0.85
N ASN A 54 17.72 -8.38 1.64
CA ASN A 54 17.76 -9.76 1.16
C ASN A 54 16.38 -10.41 0.99
N ALA A 55 15.30 -9.71 1.34
CA ALA A 55 13.95 -10.25 1.34
C ALA A 55 13.54 -10.81 -0.03
N LYS A 56 12.91 -11.98 -0.01
CA LYS A 56 12.34 -12.68 -1.15
C LYS A 56 10.83 -12.85 -0.98
N PRO A 57 10.07 -13.06 -2.07
CA PRO A 57 8.64 -13.35 -1.99
C PRO A 57 8.34 -14.47 -0.98
N GLY A 58 7.47 -14.21 -0.01
CA GLY A 58 7.09 -15.17 1.03
C GLY A 58 7.85 -15.05 2.35
N ASP A 59 8.97 -14.32 2.41
CA ASP A 59 9.73 -14.12 3.64
C ASP A 59 8.93 -13.37 4.71
N ILE A 60 9.30 -13.58 5.97
CA ILE A 60 8.72 -12.93 7.15
C ILE A 60 9.83 -12.24 7.93
N ILE A 61 9.68 -10.94 8.14
CA ILE A 61 10.57 -10.09 8.92
C ILE A 61 9.77 -9.55 10.10
N THR A 62 10.14 -9.94 11.32
CA THR A 62 9.47 -9.50 12.55
C THR A 62 10.39 -8.59 13.36
N ILE A 63 9.94 -7.38 13.69
CA ILE A 63 10.62 -6.54 14.65
C ILE A 63 10.18 -6.95 16.06
N SER A 64 11.16 -7.19 16.92
CA SER A 64 10.94 -7.36 18.36
C SER A 64 11.48 -6.14 19.11
N GLY A 65 10.60 -5.47 19.85
CA GLY A 65 10.94 -4.25 20.60
C GLY A 65 11.02 -3.01 19.71
N THR A 66 11.91 -2.10 20.05
CA THR A 66 12.10 -0.82 19.37
C THR A 66 13.43 -0.81 18.63
N ILE A 67 13.40 -0.49 17.34
CA ILE A 67 14.59 -0.21 16.53
C ILE A 67 14.62 1.28 16.23
N ARG A 68 15.70 1.95 16.67
CA ARG A 68 16.00 3.33 16.29
C ARG A 68 16.63 3.34 14.90
N LEU A 69 16.02 4.04 13.94
CA LEU A 69 16.54 4.21 12.60
C LEU A 69 17.44 5.45 12.51
N THR A 70 18.56 5.33 11.79
CA THR A 70 19.53 6.40 11.53
C THR A 70 19.46 6.96 10.11
N SER A 71 18.71 6.30 9.22
CA SER A 71 18.36 6.80 7.88
C SER A 71 17.04 6.18 7.40
N THR A 72 16.42 6.72 6.35
CA THR A 72 15.19 6.14 5.76
C THR A 72 15.35 4.64 5.50
N LEU A 73 14.37 3.84 5.94
CA LEU A 73 14.31 2.43 5.62
C LEU A 73 13.65 2.24 4.24
N GLN A 74 14.41 1.70 3.29
CA GLN A 74 13.96 1.53 1.90
C GLN A 74 13.49 0.09 1.64
N LEU A 75 12.20 -0.09 1.34
CA LEU A 75 11.60 -1.36 0.93
C LEU A 75 11.58 -1.40 -0.61
N LEU A 76 12.72 -1.78 -1.19
CA LEU A 76 12.92 -1.81 -2.66
C LEU A 76 12.57 -3.15 -3.31
N LYS A 77 12.59 -4.25 -2.54
CA LYS A 77 12.24 -5.59 -3.02
C LYS A 77 10.75 -5.71 -3.26
N SER A 78 10.35 -6.65 -4.13
CA SER A 78 8.94 -6.94 -4.36
C SER A 78 8.64 -8.40 -4.06
N GLY A 79 7.48 -8.62 -3.44
CA GLY A 79 6.86 -9.94 -3.40
C GLY A 79 6.18 -10.27 -4.72
N THR A 80 5.27 -11.22 -4.68
CA THR A 80 4.37 -11.57 -5.78
C THR A 80 2.93 -11.64 -5.28
N SER A 81 1.97 -11.73 -6.20
CA SER A 81 0.55 -11.92 -5.86
C SER A 81 0.28 -13.17 -5.02
N SER A 82 1.07 -14.23 -5.21
CA SER A 82 0.97 -15.48 -4.45
C SER A 82 1.85 -15.52 -3.20
N ALA A 83 2.83 -14.62 -3.08
CA ALA A 83 3.80 -14.62 -1.97
C ALA A 83 4.27 -13.20 -1.67
N LYS A 84 3.53 -12.49 -0.82
CA LYS A 84 3.93 -11.17 -0.31
C LYS A 84 5.15 -11.28 0.61
N ILE A 85 5.94 -10.22 0.69
CA ILE A 85 6.98 -10.08 1.74
C ILE A 85 6.30 -9.53 3.00
N ASN A 86 6.42 -10.23 4.12
CA ASN A 86 5.74 -9.88 5.36
C ASN A 86 6.69 -9.10 6.28
N PHE A 87 6.25 -7.93 6.74
CA PHE A 87 7.00 -7.06 7.63
C PHE A 87 6.11 -6.64 8.80
N THR A 88 6.43 -7.10 10.01
CA THR A 88 5.48 -7.00 11.13
C THR A 88 6.12 -6.72 12.48
N GLY A 89 5.32 -6.18 13.40
CA GLY A 89 5.67 -6.08 14.82
C GLY A 89 6.48 -4.84 15.18
N GLY A 90 6.65 -4.64 16.49
CA GLY A 90 7.60 -3.70 17.07
C GLY A 90 7.37 -2.23 16.77
N VAL A 91 8.40 -1.43 17.06
CA VAL A 91 8.42 0.02 16.87
C VAL A 91 9.64 0.41 16.05
N LEU A 92 9.40 1.21 15.01
CA LEU A 92 10.43 1.97 14.31
C LEU A 92 10.44 3.41 14.84
N ASP A 93 11.46 3.73 15.62
CA ASP A 93 11.71 5.10 16.07
C ASP A 93 12.66 5.81 15.11
N CYS A 94 12.10 6.71 14.31
CA CYS A 94 12.81 7.42 13.24
C CYS A 94 13.54 8.68 13.73
N SER A 95 13.57 8.94 15.04
CA SER A 95 14.21 10.14 15.61
C SER A 95 15.75 10.16 15.49
N GLY A 96 16.37 9.13 14.89
CA GLY A 96 17.78 9.14 14.50
C GLY A 96 18.04 9.54 13.05
N ILE A 97 16.99 9.70 12.24
CA ILE A 97 17.10 10.15 10.85
C ILE A 97 17.25 11.68 10.84
N SER A 98 18.23 12.20 10.10
CA SER A 98 18.47 13.64 9.98
C SER A 98 17.54 14.31 8.98
N SER A 99 17.27 13.67 7.85
CA SER A 99 16.38 14.14 6.80
C SER A 99 15.77 12.98 6.00
N GLY A 100 14.62 13.25 5.36
CA GLY A 100 13.87 12.27 4.57
C GLY A 100 12.83 11.50 5.38
N TRP A 101 12.25 10.47 4.76
CA TRP A 101 11.13 9.73 5.33
C TRP A 101 11.55 8.70 6.38
N GLY A 102 10.58 8.22 7.18
CA GLY A 102 10.79 7.08 8.07
C GLY A 102 11.00 5.78 7.30
N VAL A 103 9.93 5.29 6.66
CA VAL A 103 9.92 4.08 5.84
C VAL A 103 9.41 4.43 4.44
N LYS A 104 10.16 4.06 3.41
CA LYS A 104 9.81 4.28 2.00
C LYS A 104 9.63 2.95 1.27
N VAL A 105 8.45 2.72 0.72
CA VAL A 105 8.06 1.51 0.00
C VAL A 105 8.00 1.81 -1.50
N ASN A 106 9.05 1.38 -2.21
CA ASN A 106 9.07 1.42 -3.68
C ASN A 106 8.70 0.09 -4.31
N GLY A 107 8.85 -1.00 -3.55
CA GLY A 107 8.47 -2.33 -3.98
C GLY A 107 6.96 -2.56 -4.02
N SER A 108 6.59 -3.69 -4.61
CA SER A 108 5.21 -4.17 -4.68
C SER A 108 5.01 -5.40 -3.80
N TYR A 109 3.75 -5.71 -3.46
CA TYR A 109 3.38 -6.92 -2.72
C TYR A 109 4.06 -7.05 -1.34
N TRP A 110 4.17 -5.95 -0.61
CA TRP A 110 4.46 -5.97 0.82
C TRP A 110 3.19 -6.20 1.64
N ASN A 111 3.35 -6.88 2.78
CA ASN A 111 2.37 -7.01 3.83
C ASN A 111 2.94 -6.42 5.13
N ILE A 112 2.58 -5.17 5.44
CA ILE A 112 3.14 -4.37 6.54
C ILE A 112 2.13 -4.31 7.68
N THR A 113 2.42 -4.91 8.84
CA THR A 113 1.37 -5.10 9.85
C THR A 113 1.82 -4.91 11.30
N ASN A 114 0.87 -4.58 12.18
CA ASN A 114 1.03 -4.65 13.64
C ASN A 114 2.26 -3.91 14.18
N MET A 115 2.52 -2.68 13.73
CA MET A 115 3.73 -1.94 14.11
C MET A 115 3.46 -0.45 14.31
N THR A 116 4.37 0.20 15.03
CA THR A 116 4.38 1.66 15.21
C THR A 116 5.55 2.27 14.45
N ILE A 117 5.30 3.30 13.66
CA ILE A 117 6.32 4.11 12.99
C ILE A 117 6.17 5.54 13.52
N LYS A 118 7.23 6.08 14.13
CA LYS A 118 7.14 7.39 14.79
C LYS A 118 8.38 8.25 14.63
N ASN A 119 8.21 9.55 14.87
CA ASN A 119 9.28 10.54 14.94
C ASN A 119 10.10 10.68 13.65
N ALA A 120 9.53 10.40 12.47
CA ALA A 120 10.22 10.65 11.21
C ALA A 120 10.42 12.16 11.01
N PRO A 121 11.54 12.61 10.41
CA PRO A 121 11.77 14.03 10.16
C PRO A 121 11.00 14.58 8.95
N ASP A 122 10.24 13.70 8.29
CA ASP A 122 9.27 13.94 7.21
C ASP A 122 8.16 12.89 7.44
N CYS A 123 7.49 12.41 6.39
CA CYS A 123 6.42 11.44 6.50
C CYS A 123 6.88 10.12 7.15
N GLY A 124 6.00 9.51 7.95
CA GLY A 124 6.28 8.26 8.66
C GLY A 124 6.44 7.06 7.73
N LEU A 125 5.40 6.77 6.95
CA LEU A 125 5.37 5.67 5.99
C LEU A 125 4.94 6.17 4.61
N VAL A 126 5.78 5.98 3.59
CA VAL A 126 5.48 6.45 2.23
C VAL A 126 5.50 5.33 1.20
N PHE A 127 4.56 5.38 0.25
CA PHE A 127 4.48 4.48 -0.91
C PHE A 127 4.74 5.28 -2.19
N GLN A 128 5.68 4.80 -3.01
CA GLN A 128 6.06 5.44 -4.27
C GLN A 128 6.22 4.40 -5.37
N GLN A 129 5.71 4.64 -6.59
CA GLN A 129 5.85 3.77 -7.77
C GLN A 129 5.22 2.36 -7.67
N GLY A 130 5.60 1.56 -6.67
CA GLY A 130 5.12 0.19 -6.47
C GLY A 130 3.67 0.10 -6.01
N GLY A 131 3.12 -1.11 -6.04
CA GLY A 131 1.71 -1.32 -5.75
C GLY A 131 1.36 -2.67 -5.15
N TYR A 132 0.06 -2.93 -4.99
CA TYR A 132 -0.46 -4.15 -4.37
C TYR A 132 0.08 -4.38 -2.95
N ASN A 133 0.40 -3.33 -2.22
CA ASN A 133 0.83 -3.42 -0.83
C ASN A 133 -0.38 -3.46 0.11
N TYR A 134 -0.24 -4.17 1.22
CA TYR A 134 -1.26 -4.24 2.27
C TYR A 134 -0.66 -3.70 3.57
N VAL A 135 -1.40 -2.80 4.23
CA VAL A 135 -1.02 -2.19 5.50
C VAL A 135 -2.13 -2.45 6.50
N TYR A 136 -1.82 -3.07 7.64
CA TYR A 136 -2.85 -3.47 8.61
C TYR A 136 -2.41 -3.26 10.06
N LYS A 137 -3.21 -2.54 10.84
CA LYS A 137 -2.90 -2.23 12.26
C LYS A 137 -1.53 -1.56 12.42
N VAL A 138 -1.25 -0.57 11.58
CA VAL A 138 -0.07 0.28 11.70
C VAL A 138 -0.45 1.60 12.36
N LEU A 139 0.35 2.03 13.33
CA LEU A 139 0.27 3.35 13.95
C LEU A 139 1.38 4.24 13.41
N THR A 140 1.01 5.37 12.80
CA THR A 140 1.96 6.43 12.40
C THR A 140 1.76 7.65 13.31
N THR A 141 2.80 8.06 14.04
CA THR A 141 2.62 9.15 15.02
C THR A 141 3.83 10.03 15.25
N ALA A 142 3.61 11.30 15.60
CA ALA A 142 4.66 12.27 15.93
C ALA A 142 5.68 12.46 14.80
N ASN A 143 5.27 12.26 13.54
CA ASN A 143 6.12 12.53 12.38
C ASN A 143 6.08 14.02 12.06
N LYS A 144 7.16 14.53 11.46
CA LYS A 144 7.30 15.95 11.12
C LYS A 144 6.72 16.32 9.75
N ASP A 145 5.87 15.45 9.22
CA ASP A 145 5.00 15.59 8.06
C ASP A 145 3.93 14.48 8.19
N SER A 146 3.20 14.19 7.13
CA SER A 146 2.08 13.25 7.09
C SER A 146 2.44 11.89 7.66
N GLY A 147 1.54 11.29 8.44
CA GLY A 147 1.81 9.98 9.05
C GLY A 147 2.02 8.88 8.01
N LEU A 148 1.12 8.80 7.03
CA LEU A 148 1.21 7.86 5.90
C LEU A 148 0.90 8.57 4.58
N GLN A 149 1.77 8.42 3.58
CA GLN A 149 1.57 9.01 2.25
C GLN A 149 1.65 7.99 1.10
N VAL A 150 0.68 8.05 0.18
CA VAL A 150 0.66 7.31 -1.09
C VAL A 150 0.76 8.32 -2.23
N TYR A 151 1.85 8.30 -3.00
CA TYR A 151 2.13 9.32 -4.02
C TYR A 151 2.90 8.76 -5.23
N ASN A 152 3.09 9.61 -6.25
CA ASN A 152 3.95 9.37 -7.41
C ASN A 152 3.87 7.93 -7.99
N GLY A 153 2.68 7.57 -8.46
CA GLY A 153 2.42 6.32 -9.17
C GLY A 153 2.06 5.12 -8.28
N ALA A 154 2.22 5.20 -6.96
CA ALA A 154 1.90 4.08 -6.07
C ALA A 154 0.42 3.68 -6.18
N HIS A 155 0.14 2.40 -6.43
CA HIS A 155 -1.19 1.95 -6.88
C HIS A 155 -1.66 0.65 -6.20
N ASP A 156 -2.96 0.37 -6.26
CA ASP A 156 -3.56 -0.87 -5.74
C ASP A 156 -3.18 -1.18 -4.27
N ASN A 157 -2.89 -0.14 -3.47
CA ASN A 157 -2.58 -0.32 -2.06
C ASN A 157 -3.86 -0.37 -1.23
N LEU A 158 -3.90 -1.26 -0.24
CA LEU A 158 -4.97 -1.32 0.75
C LEU A 158 -4.39 -1.01 2.13
N ILE A 159 -4.84 0.10 2.70
CA ILE A 159 -4.49 0.54 4.04
C ILE A 159 -5.72 0.31 4.92
N SER A 160 -5.61 -0.54 5.94
CA SER A 160 -6.77 -0.97 6.73
C SER A 160 -6.48 -1.03 8.22
N TYR A 161 -7.46 -0.65 9.06
CA TYR A 161 -7.32 -0.61 10.53
C TYR A 161 -6.06 0.13 11.02
N CYS A 162 -5.60 1.13 10.27
CA CYS A 162 -4.43 1.92 10.63
C CYS A 162 -4.84 3.19 11.38
N THR A 163 -3.97 3.67 12.25
CA THR A 163 -4.16 4.92 12.98
C THR A 163 -3.04 5.90 12.64
N SER A 164 -3.38 7.16 12.39
CA SER A 164 -2.41 8.23 12.20
C SER A 164 -2.73 9.43 13.09
N THR A 165 -1.79 9.84 13.95
CA THR A 165 -2.06 10.83 15.01
C THR A 165 -0.85 11.63 15.43
N GLU A 166 -1.05 12.86 15.90
CA GLU A 166 -0.01 13.76 16.45
C GLU A 166 1.08 14.13 15.44
N ASN A 167 0.80 14.07 14.13
CA ASN A 167 1.77 14.50 13.13
C ASN A 167 1.74 16.03 13.00
N TYR A 168 2.92 16.66 12.90
CA TYR A 168 3.08 18.11 12.86
C TYR A 168 4.35 18.54 12.13
N ASP A 169 4.22 19.28 11.04
CA ASP A 169 5.34 19.86 10.30
C ASP A 169 5.67 21.28 10.80
N THR A 170 6.74 21.39 11.57
CA THR A 170 7.15 22.68 12.15
C THR A 170 7.56 23.70 11.10
N ALA A 171 8.11 23.25 9.98
CA ALA A 171 8.62 24.11 8.92
C ALA A 171 7.53 25.00 8.29
N ASN A 172 6.27 24.54 8.28
CA ASN A 172 5.15 25.29 7.70
C ASN A 172 4.06 25.64 8.74
N GLY A 173 4.36 25.49 10.03
CA GLY A 173 3.38 25.79 11.08
C GLY A 173 2.21 24.80 11.15
N GLY A 174 2.45 23.55 10.74
CA GLY A 174 1.48 22.47 10.75
C GLY A 174 0.57 22.40 9.53
N GLU A 175 0.95 23.02 8.40
CA GLU A 175 0.13 23.13 7.18
C GLU A 175 0.18 21.87 6.29
N ASN A 176 1.11 20.93 6.50
CA ASN A 176 1.27 19.78 5.59
C ASN A 176 1.07 18.40 6.25
N ALA A 177 1.17 18.31 7.58
CA ALA A 177 1.16 17.01 8.25
C ALA A 177 -0.24 16.45 8.43
N ASP A 178 -0.66 15.64 7.44
CA ASP A 178 -1.93 14.92 7.45
C ASP A 178 -1.87 13.62 8.26
N GLY A 179 -3.04 13.09 8.58
CA GLY A 179 -3.17 11.70 9.01
C GLY A 179 -2.80 10.73 7.87
N PHE A 180 -3.59 10.75 6.80
CA PHE A 180 -3.39 9.92 5.61
C PHE A 180 -3.43 10.76 4.34
N ALA A 181 -2.31 10.79 3.63
CA ALA A 181 -2.17 11.51 2.38
C ALA A 181 -2.21 10.53 1.19
N CYS A 182 -3.13 10.71 0.24
CA CYS A 182 -3.10 10.00 -1.05
C CYS A 182 -3.08 11.03 -2.17
N LYS A 183 -1.99 11.81 -2.18
CA LYS A 183 -1.83 13.08 -2.89
C LYS A 183 -0.64 13.06 -3.83
N LEU A 184 -0.47 14.14 -4.60
CA LEU A 184 0.70 14.37 -5.45
C LEU A 184 0.96 13.21 -6.42
N SER A 185 -0.04 12.95 -7.28
CA SER A 185 0.04 11.95 -8.35
C SER A 185 0.20 10.50 -7.88
N GLY A 186 -0.49 10.09 -6.81
CA GLY A 186 -0.68 8.67 -6.50
C GLY A 186 -1.30 7.90 -7.68
N GLY A 187 -1.12 6.59 -7.72
CA GLY A 187 -1.68 5.72 -8.75
C GLY A 187 -3.14 5.32 -8.51
N ARG A 188 -3.65 4.42 -9.36
CA ARG A 188 -5.05 3.96 -9.32
C ARG A 188 -5.32 3.02 -8.13
N ASN A 189 -6.59 2.82 -7.82
CA ASN A 189 -7.10 1.75 -6.96
C ASN A 189 -6.58 1.74 -5.51
N ASN A 190 -6.11 2.89 -5.00
CA ASN A 190 -5.73 3.00 -3.61
C ASN A 190 -6.98 3.07 -2.71
N LYS A 191 -6.95 2.32 -1.61
CA LYS A 191 -8.08 2.17 -0.70
C LYS A 191 -7.68 2.34 0.76
N PHE A 192 -8.56 2.97 1.51
CA PHE A 192 -8.49 3.11 2.97
C PHE A 192 -9.76 2.51 3.58
N ASP A 193 -9.60 1.66 4.59
CA ASP A 193 -10.72 0.95 5.21
C ASP A 193 -10.56 0.82 6.74
N HIS A 194 -11.55 1.27 7.52
CA HIS A 194 -11.50 1.24 8.99
C HIS A 194 -10.29 1.95 9.61
N CYS A 195 -9.74 2.97 8.92
CA CYS A 195 -8.62 3.74 9.43
C CYS A 195 -9.07 4.94 10.27
N THR A 196 -8.22 5.38 11.19
CA THR A 196 -8.48 6.51 12.09
C THR A 196 -7.40 7.58 11.95
N ALA A 197 -7.79 8.79 11.53
CA ALA A 197 -6.92 9.97 11.57
C ALA A 197 -7.38 10.88 12.71
N ASN A 198 -6.55 11.02 13.73
CA ASN A 198 -6.88 11.80 14.91
C ASN A 198 -5.81 12.86 15.19
N HIS A 199 -6.20 14.11 15.45
CA HIS A 199 -5.30 15.12 15.97
C HIS A 199 -4.00 15.25 15.15
N ASN A 200 -4.13 15.39 13.83
CA ASN A 200 -3.04 15.77 12.92
C ASN A 200 -3.08 17.28 12.67
N SER A 201 -1.95 17.88 12.35
CA SER A 201 -1.85 19.34 12.33
C SER A 201 -2.59 19.98 11.18
N ASP A 202 -2.63 19.33 10.01
CA ASP A 202 -3.37 19.76 8.83
C ASP A 202 -4.72 19.02 8.72
N ASP A 203 -4.84 17.98 7.88
CA ASP A 203 -6.09 17.24 7.71
C ASP A 203 -6.05 15.80 8.25
N GLY A 204 -7.23 15.19 8.39
CA GLY A 204 -7.33 13.74 8.57
C GLY A 204 -6.93 12.96 7.32
N TRP A 205 -7.52 13.34 6.18
CA TRP A 205 -7.19 12.81 4.84
C TRP A 205 -6.96 13.95 3.86
N ASP A 206 -5.92 13.83 3.02
CA ASP A 206 -5.65 14.76 1.92
C ASP A 206 -5.47 14.04 0.58
N LEU A 207 -6.30 14.41 -0.40
CA LEU A 207 -6.28 13.94 -1.79
C LEU A 207 -5.81 15.01 -2.79
N TYR A 208 -5.08 16.04 -2.33
CA TYR A 208 -4.59 17.13 -3.17
C TYR A 208 -3.78 16.64 -4.39
N GLY A 209 -4.15 17.07 -5.59
CA GLY A 209 -3.43 16.68 -6.81
C GLY A 209 -3.46 15.18 -7.11
N GLN A 210 -4.50 14.46 -6.65
CA GLN A 210 -4.71 13.05 -6.92
C GLN A 210 -5.46 12.85 -8.26
N PRO A 211 -4.85 12.26 -9.30
CA PRO A 211 -5.48 12.11 -10.62
C PRO A 211 -6.42 10.89 -10.73
N TYR A 212 -6.51 10.02 -9.73
CA TYR A 212 -7.33 8.82 -9.77
C TYR A 212 -8.28 8.69 -8.58
N THR A 213 -9.39 7.99 -8.78
CA THR A 213 -10.33 7.69 -7.70
C THR A 213 -9.63 6.98 -6.54
N VAL A 214 -9.91 7.47 -5.34
CA VAL A 214 -9.54 6.86 -4.06
C VAL A 214 -10.83 6.39 -3.38
N THR A 215 -10.78 5.21 -2.78
CA THR A 215 -11.91 4.64 -2.03
C THR A 215 -11.62 4.73 -0.54
N ILE A 216 -12.47 5.41 0.21
CA ILE A 216 -12.35 5.58 1.66
C ILE A 216 -13.61 4.99 2.29
N THR A 217 -13.45 3.98 3.15
CA THR A 217 -14.58 3.22 3.72
C THR A 217 -14.44 3.07 5.23
N ASN A 218 -15.51 3.31 5.98
CA ASN A 218 -15.58 3.12 7.43
C ASN A 218 -14.46 3.84 8.22
N CYS A 219 -13.92 4.92 7.67
CA CYS A 219 -12.82 5.66 8.29
C CYS A 219 -13.32 6.76 9.23
N THR A 220 -12.50 7.11 10.23
CA THR A 220 -12.82 8.14 11.22
C THR A 220 -11.78 9.27 11.20
N ALA A 221 -12.23 10.52 11.04
CA ALA A 221 -11.41 11.72 11.10
C ALA A 221 -11.85 12.61 12.28
N THR A 222 -10.99 12.77 13.30
CA THR A 222 -11.33 13.54 14.50
C THR A 222 -10.25 14.51 14.94
N ASN A 223 -10.65 15.70 15.42
CA ASN A 223 -9.75 16.67 16.03
C ASN A 223 -8.56 17.13 15.15
N ASN A 224 -8.64 17.00 13.82
CA ASN A 224 -7.57 17.44 12.93
C ASN A 224 -7.59 18.97 12.76
N GLY A 225 -6.43 19.54 12.43
CA GLY A 225 -6.24 20.98 12.26
C GLY A 225 -5.66 21.69 13.48
N PHE A 226 -5.00 21.00 14.40
CA PHE A 226 -4.45 21.67 15.59
C PHE A 226 -3.25 22.58 15.25
N GLY A 227 -2.69 22.47 14.05
CA GLY A 227 -1.63 23.34 13.56
C GLY A 227 -2.12 24.79 13.40
N GLY A 228 -1.21 25.74 13.63
CA GLY A 228 -1.50 27.16 13.47
C GLY A 228 -1.98 27.48 12.04
N ASN A 229 -1.30 26.89 11.05
CA ASN A 229 -1.59 27.05 9.64
C ASN A 229 -2.35 25.88 9.00
N GLY A 230 -2.62 24.81 9.75
CA GLY A 230 -3.37 23.66 9.22
C GLY A 230 -4.80 24.03 8.86
N ASP A 231 -5.27 23.51 7.74
CA ASP A 231 -6.63 23.71 7.21
C ASP A 231 -7.66 23.08 8.13
N GLY A 232 -7.41 21.85 8.60
CA GLY A 232 -8.23 21.21 9.62
C GLY A 232 -9.49 20.53 9.11
N ASN A 233 -9.43 19.91 7.95
CA ASN A 233 -10.53 19.11 7.43
C ASN A 233 -10.46 17.67 7.94
N GLY A 234 -11.62 17.03 8.10
CA GLY A 234 -11.67 15.59 8.30
C GLY A 234 -11.20 14.85 7.05
N PHE A 235 -11.83 15.16 5.91
CA PHE A 235 -11.51 14.60 4.60
C PHE A 235 -11.40 15.72 3.54
N LYS A 236 -10.19 16.08 3.12
CA LYS A 236 -9.90 16.95 1.97
C LYS A 236 -9.84 16.08 0.70
N LEU A 237 -10.88 16.14 -0.12
CA LEU A 237 -11.24 15.19 -1.18
C LEU A 237 -10.88 15.69 -2.59
N GLY A 238 -9.77 16.41 -2.72
CA GLY A 238 -9.15 16.70 -4.01
C GLY A 238 -8.44 18.04 -4.04
N SER A 239 -8.35 18.63 -5.24
CA SER A 239 -7.83 19.98 -5.45
C SER A 239 -8.55 20.69 -6.59
N ALA A 240 -8.48 22.01 -6.60
CA ALA A 240 -8.99 22.84 -7.69
C ALA A 240 -8.39 22.40 -9.05
N GLY A 241 -9.21 22.48 -10.10
CA GLY A 241 -8.81 22.09 -11.47
C GLY A 241 -8.85 20.59 -11.74
N GLN A 242 -9.35 19.78 -10.81
CA GLN A 242 -9.54 18.34 -10.99
C GLN A 242 -11.03 17.98 -11.12
N THR A 243 -11.32 16.87 -11.81
CA THR A 243 -12.66 16.29 -11.94
C THR A 243 -12.61 14.79 -11.66
N ILE A 244 -12.32 14.43 -10.40
CA ILE A 244 -12.05 13.05 -9.99
C ILE A 244 -13.17 12.55 -9.07
N PRO A 245 -13.87 11.45 -9.43
CA PRO A 245 -14.96 10.93 -8.62
C PRO A 245 -14.43 10.03 -7.49
N HIS A 246 -14.03 10.61 -6.36
CA HIS A 246 -13.68 9.85 -5.14
C HIS A 246 -14.93 9.21 -4.51
N THR A 247 -14.72 8.21 -3.65
CA THR A 247 -15.81 7.54 -2.92
C THR A 247 -15.53 7.52 -1.43
N VAL A 248 -16.53 7.88 -0.63
CA VAL A 248 -16.44 7.99 0.84
C VAL A 248 -17.68 7.34 1.46
N THR A 249 -17.52 6.15 2.02
CA THR A 249 -18.65 5.32 2.49
C THR A 249 -18.55 4.98 3.96
N GLY A 250 -19.60 5.22 4.75
CA GLY A 250 -19.64 4.85 6.17
C GLY A 250 -18.62 5.61 7.04
N CYS A 251 -18.11 6.75 6.58
CA CYS A 251 -17.07 7.49 7.30
C CYS A 251 -17.67 8.42 8.37
N THR A 252 -16.87 8.75 9.37
CA THR A 252 -17.21 9.72 10.42
C THR A 252 -16.19 10.85 10.45
N ALA A 253 -16.65 12.11 10.40
CA ALA A 253 -15.81 13.30 10.53
C ALA A 253 -16.36 14.18 11.65
N SER A 254 -15.67 14.25 12.79
CA SER A 254 -16.14 15.04 13.94
C SER A 254 -15.06 15.92 14.53
N THR A 255 -15.44 17.06 15.07
CA THR A 255 -14.56 17.96 15.85
C THR A 255 -13.27 18.40 15.14
N ASN A 256 -13.22 18.35 13.80
CA ASN A 256 -12.11 18.92 13.03
C ASN A 256 -12.22 20.46 13.02
N LYS A 257 -11.09 21.17 12.97
CA LYS A 257 -11.05 22.65 13.03
C LYS A 257 -11.91 23.33 11.96
N ALA A 258 -11.96 22.77 10.74
CA ALA A 258 -12.71 23.29 9.61
C ALA A 258 -13.86 22.35 9.19
N SER A 259 -13.76 21.72 8.03
CA SER A 259 -14.87 20.98 7.43
C SER A 259 -14.79 19.48 7.77
N GLY A 260 -15.94 18.80 7.88
CA GLY A 260 -15.93 17.33 7.97
C GLY A 260 -15.43 16.69 6.67
N TYR A 261 -16.08 17.06 5.56
CA TYR A 261 -15.75 16.63 4.20
C TYR A 261 -15.65 17.87 3.32
N ASP A 262 -14.52 18.04 2.65
CA ASP A 262 -14.23 19.18 1.78
C ASP A 262 -13.82 18.69 0.39
N GLY A 263 -14.56 19.02 -0.66
CA GLY A 263 -14.17 18.67 -2.03
C GLY A 263 -12.94 19.43 -2.53
N ASN A 264 -12.54 20.49 -1.84
CA ASN A 264 -11.33 21.27 -2.11
C ASN A 264 -11.19 21.76 -3.57
N GLY A 265 -12.32 22.07 -4.21
CA GLY A 265 -12.37 22.54 -5.59
C GLY A 265 -12.31 21.45 -6.65
N ASN A 266 -12.29 20.17 -6.26
CA ASN A 266 -12.53 19.05 -7.16
C ASN A 266 -13.98 19.09 -7.65
N THR A 267 -14.18 19.21 -8.96
CA THR A 267 -15.51 19.26 -9.59
C THR A 267 -16.05 17.88 -10.00
N GLY A 268 -15.31 16.82 -9.66
CA GLY A 268 -15.75 15.45 -9.87
C GLY A 268 -16.95 15.10 -9.00
N ARG A 269 -17.78 14.16 -9.46
CA ARG A 269 -18.92 13.64 -8.70
C ARG A 269 -18.43 12.74 -7.56
N ILE A 270 -18.04 13.35 -6.45
CA ILE A 270 -17.62 12.65 -5.24
C ILE A 270 -18.85 11.96 -4.64
N THR A 271 -18.79 10.64 -4.50
CA THR A 271 -19.91 9.87 -3.94
C THR A 271 -19.71 9.68 -2.44
N ILE A 272 -20.59 10.27 -1.65
CA ILE A 272 -20.61 10.12 -0.19
C ILE A 272 -21.86 9.32 0.21
N THR A 273 -21.68 8.17 0.85
CA THR A 273 -22.79 7.26 1.20
C THR A 273 -22.71 6.85 2.67
N GLY A 274 -23.76 7.11 3.45
CA GLY A 274 -23.79 6.72 4.86
C GLY A 274 -22.69 7.34 5.73
N SER A 275 -22.06 8.42 5.26
CA SER A 275 -21.00 9.14 5.98
C SER A 275 -21.56 10.39 6.64
N GLY A 276 -21.06 10.73 7.82
CA GLY A 276 -21.55 11.86 8.59
C GLY A 276 -20.56 12.32 9.66
N GLY A 277 -21.07 13.01 10.68
CA GLY A 277 -20.31 13.44 11.84
C GLY A 277 -20.74 14.83 12.34
N THR A 278 -20.16 15.30 13.44
CA THR A 278 -20.66 16.48 14.17
C THR A 278 -19.53 17.29 14.80
N GLY A 279 -19.82 18.56 15.14
CA GLY A 279 -18.87 19.42 15.85
C GLY A 279 -17.67 19.92 15.03
N ASN A 280 -17.66 19.73 13.70
CA ASN A 280 -16.65 20.35 12.84
C ASN A 280 -16.84 21.87 12.83
N GLY A 281 -15.73 22.63 12.92
CA GLY A 281 -15.77 24.06 13.21
C GLY A 281 -16.39 24.94 12.13
N LYS A 282 -16.35 24.52 10.85
CA LYS A 282 -16.92 25.26 9.72
C LYS A 282 -18.25 24.69 9.25
N THR A 283 -18.23 23.45 8.74
CA THR A 283 -19.42 22.77 8.19
C THR A 283 -19.16 21.27 8.10
N LEU A 284 -20.21 20.47 7.95
CA LEU A 284 -20.05 19.03 7.71
C LEU A 284 -19.61 18.76 6.26
N PHE A 285 -20.30 19.32 5.27
CA PHE A 285 -19.99 19.15 3.85
C PHE A 285 -19.67 20.50 3.22
N TYR A 286 -18.52 20.62 2.56
CA TYR A 286 -18.04 21.83 1.90
C TYR A 286 -17.55 21.52 0.49
N ARG A 287 -17.94 22.33 -0.50
CA ARG A 287 -17.47 22.19 -1.90
C ARG A 287 -17.65 20.77 -2.47
N ILE A 288 -18.73 20.09 -2.09
CA ILE A 288 -19.17 18.81 -2.65
C ILE A 288 -20.27 19.11 -3.67
N TYR A 289 -20.13 18.60 -4.89
CA TYR A 289 -20.99 18.90 -6.05
C TYR A 289 -21.81 17.68 -6.49
#